data_AF-A0A0F9VZJ6-F1
#
_entry.id   AF-A0A0F9VZJ6-F1
#
_cell.length_a   1.000
_cell.length_b   1.000
_cell.length_c   1.000
_cell.angle_alpha   90.00
_cell.angle_beta   90.00
_cell.angle_gamma   90.00
#
_symmetry.space_group_name_H-M   'P 1'
#
loop_
_entity.id
_entity.type
_entity.pdbx_description
1 polymer ?
#
loop_
_entity_poly.entity_id
_entity_poly.type
_entity_poly.pdbx_seq_one_letter_code
_entity_poly.pdbx_strand_id
1 'polypeptide(L)'
;MDIQIFDKLVERETQRMKDVMCSKSADYADGTDKLFNFKLAAELDGISPIEALRGMWLKHRCSLRQGLDELLNGKDCRPEAWWVEKLTDDRNYSMLLQGLLTEKYFEFIVPEGWVICLYGGRGDDCGWYVCKKSLDTSYFGHDDMYLRKDEMLHTRNGTGKGDGHKFGEAPGYWPTEADAKAALQQYLEKQDVAG
;
A
#
# COMPACT_ATOMS: atom_id res chain seq x y z
N MET A 1 24.14 -21.47 13.22
CA MET A 1 23.09 -20.56 13.69
C MET A 1 21.91 -21.42 14.10
N ASP A 2 21.40 -21.29 15.33
CA ASP A 2 20.19 -21.98 15.74
C ASP A 2 18.93 -21.23 15.28
N ILE A 3 17.77 -21.88 15.41
CA ILE A 3 16.47 -21.37 14.98
C ILE A 3 16.12 -20.06 15.70
N GLN A 4 16.31 -19.99 17.02
CA GLN A 4 15.93 -18.82 17.81
C GLN A 4 16.79 -17.59 17.47
N ILE A 5 18.07 -17.80 17.19
CA ILE A 5 18.96 -16.72 16.74
C ILE A 5 18.55 -16.25 15.35
N PHE A 6 18.17 -17.16 14.45
CA PHE A 6 17.72 -16.79 13.11
C PHE A 6 16.38 -16.03 13.14
N ASP A 7 15.42 -16.45 13.96
CA ASP A 7 14.15 -15.76 14.10
C ASP A 7 14.35 -14.32 14.62
N LYS A 8 15.21 -14.14 15.64
CA LYS A 8 15.61 -12.81 16.12
C LYS A 8 16.29 -11.96 15.05
N LEU A 9 17.09 -12.59 14.18
CA LEU A 9 17.68 -11.89 13.03
C LEU A 9 16.56 -11.41 12.10
N VAL A 10 15.62 -12.26 11.72
CA VAL A 10 14.48 -11.89 10.86
C VAL A 10 13.67 -10.74 11.44
N GLU A 11 13.33 -10.78 12.73
CA GLU A 11 12.59 -9.71 13.41
C GLU A 11 13.36 -8.39 13.37
N ARG A 12 14.65 -8.42 13.72
CA ARG A 12 15.52 -7.24 13.72
C ARG A 12 15.65 -6.63 12.32
N GLU A 13 15.84 -7.46 11.30
CA GLU A 13 15.95 -7.00 9.92
C GLU A 13 14.63 -6.42 9.41
N THR A 14 13.49 -7.02 9.77
CA THR A 14 12.16 -6.52 9.42
C THR A 14 11.89 -5.16 10.04
N GLN A 15 12.23 -4.99 11.32
CA GLN A 15 12.11 -3.70 12.00
C GLN A 15 13.00 -2.65 11.35
N ARG A 16 14.26 -3.00 11.03
CA ARG A 16 15.17 -2.07 10.36
C ARG A 16 14.68 -1.66 8.98
N MET A 17 14.14 -2.59 8.20
CA MET A 17 13.52 -2.27 6.90
C MET A 17 12.41 -1.23 7.08
N LYS A 18 11.52 -1.45 8.05
CA LYS A 18 10.43 -0.52 8.39
C LYS A 18 10.98 0.86 8.80
N ASP A 19 11.96 0.90 9.70
CA ASP A 19 12.55 2.14 10.19
C ASP A 19 13.18 2.94 9.05
N VAL A 20 13.95 2.29 8.18
CA VAL A 20 14.58 2.93 7.01
C VAL A 20 13.53 3.41 6.01
N MET A 21 12.49 2.63 5.73
CA MET A 21 11.42 3.04 4.80
C MET A 21 10.55 4.17 5.34
N CYS A 22 10.37 4.28 6.66
CA CYS A 22 9.59 5.35 7.28
C CYS A 22 10.41 6.62 7.56
N SER A 23 11.71 6.48 7.84
CA SER A 23 12.60 7.64 8.06
C SER A 23 13.02 8.31 6.76
N LYS A 24 13.37 7.53 5.72
CA LYS A 24 13.74 8.10 4.40
C LYS A 24 12.55 8.71 3.67
N SER A 25 11.29 8.38 4.00
CA SER A 25 10.15 9.07 3.38
C SER A 25 10.01 10.53 3.80
N ALA A 26 10.57 10.93 4.95
CA ALA A 26 10.44 12.30 5.46
C ALA A 26 11.27 13.33 4.67
N ASP A 27 12.40 12.92 4.10
CA ASP A 27 13.32 13.83 3.39
C ASP A 27 13.13 13.82 1.86
N TYR A 28 12.38 12.84 1.32
CA TYR A 28 12.40 12.52 -0.11
C TYR A 28 11.02 12.27 -0.76
N ALA A 29 9.93 12.27 0.01
CA ALA A 29 8.57 12.28 -0.53
C ALA A 29 8.00 13.70 -0.39
N ASP A 30 7.04 14.11 -1.22
CA ASP A 30 6.33 15.40 -1.02
C ASP A 30 5.46 15.42 0.27
N GLY A 31 5.59 14.38 1.11
CA GLY A 31 4.74 14.07 2.25
C GLY A 31 3.72 12.98 1.94
N THR A 32 3.31 12.82 0.67
CA THR A 32 2.16 11.96 0.33
C THR A 32 2.49 10.73 -0.51
N ASP A 33 3.55 10.76 -1.33
CA ASP A 33 3.90 9.65 -2.24
C ASP A 33 5.33 9.11 -2.01
N LYS A 34 5.43 7.89 -1.47
CA LYS A 34 6.71 7.20 -1.22
C LYS A 34 7.43 6.76 -2.50
N LEU A 35 6.76 6.76 -3.64
CA LEU A 35 7.29 6.38 -4.95
C LEU A 35 7.61 7.60 -5.82
N PHE A 36 7.40 8.82 -5.31
CA PHE A 36 7.59 10.08 -6.02
C PHE A 36 8.92 10.18 -6.75
N ASN A 37 10.05 9.83 -6.11
CA ASN A 37 11.36 9.95 -6.75
C ASN A 37 11.52 9.10 -7.99
N PHE A 38 10.88 7.93 -8.04
CA PHE A 38 10.90 7.08 -9.22
C PHE A 38 10.04 7.66 -10.33
N LYS A 39 8.92 8.29 -9.98
CA LYS A 39 8.03 9.00 -10.92
C LYS A 39 8.71 10.25 -11.49
N LEU A 40 9.36 11.04 -10.64
CA LEU A 40 10.14 12.21 -11.04
C LEU A 40 11.35 11.83 -11.90
N ALA A 41 12.14 10.82 -11.50
CA ALA A 41 13.27 10.35 -12.30
C ALA A 41 12.82 9.80 -13.67
N ALA A 42 11.69 9.08 -13.69
CA ALA A 42 11.07 8.60 -14.92
C ALA A 42 10.66 9.74 -15.85
N GLU A 43 10.06 10.80 -15.32
CA GLU A 43 9.71 11.99 -16.09
C GLU A 43 10.94 12.70 -16.68
N LEU A 44 11.97 12.91 -15.85
CA LEU A 44 13.21 13.57 -16.26
C LEU A 44 13.97 12.79 -17.34
N ASP A 45 14.02 11.46 -17.23
CA ASP A 45 14.78 10.60 -18.13
C ASP A 45 13.95 10.04 -19.30
N GLY A 46 12.64 10.32 -19.34
CA GLY A 46 11.73 9.82 -20.38
C GLY A 46 11.57 8.29 -20.38
N ILE A 47 11.65 7.67 -19.20
CA ILE A 47 11.51 6.21 -18.99
C ILE A 47 10.34 5.92 -18.06
N SER A 48 10.02 4.65 -17.79
CA SER A 48 9.00 4.30 -16.80
C SER A 48 9.54 4.35 -15.35
N PRO A 49 8.68 4.56 -14.33
CA PRO A 49 9.10 4.50 -12.92
C PRO A 49 9.77 3.18 -12.53
N ILE A 50 9.35 2.07 -13.14
CA ILE A 50 9.95 0.75 -12.93
C ILE A 50 11.38 0.71 -13.50
N GLU A 51 11.63 1.34 -14.64
CA GLU A 51 12.98 1.45 -15.23
C GLU A 51 13.88 2.35 -14.39
N ALA A 52 13.36 3.48 -13.90
CA ALA A 52 14.07 4.37 -12.98
C ALA A 52 14.47 3.61 -11.69
N LEU A 53 13.53 2.89 -11.07
CA LEU A 53 13.80 2.05 -9.90
C LEU A 53 14.85 0.98 -10.22
N ARG A 54 14.73 0.29 -11.36
CA ARG A 54 15.68 -0.75 -11.77
C ARG A 54 17.11 -0.20 -11.88
N GLY A 55 17.29 1.00 -12.42
CA GLY A 55 18.60 1.65 -12.50
C GLY A 55 19.19 1.96 -11.12
N MET A 56 18.38 2.55 -10.24
CA MET A 56 18.80 2.86 -8.87
C MET A 56 19.10 1.60 -8.05
N TRP A 57 18.28 0.56 -8.17
CA TRP A 57 18.48 -0.72 -7.50
C TRP A 57 19.76 -1.43 -7.98
N LEU A 58 20.06 -1.36 -9.28
CA LEU A 58 21.27 -1.96 -9.85
C LEU A 58 22.54 -1.46 -9.15
N LYS A 59 22.61 -0.16 -8.78
CA LYS A 59 23.73 0.41 -8.01
C LYS A 59 23.94 -0.32 -6.68
N HIS A 60 22.87 -0.56 -5.91
CA HIS A 60 22.95 -1.27 -4.63
C HIS A 60 23.36 -2.73 -4.82
N ARG A 61 22.80 -3.41 -5.83
CA ARG A 61 23.15 -4.80 -6.16
C ARG A 61 24.61 -4.96 -6.62
N CYS A 62 25.11 -4.04 -7.44
CA CYS A 62 26.52 -4.01 -7.85
C CYS A 62 27.44 -3.83 -6.65
N SER A 63 27.12 -2.90 -5.73
CA SER A 63 27.91 -2.70 -4.51
C SER A 63 27.93 -3.96 -3.64
N LEU A 64 26.78 -4.61 -3.43
CA LEU A 64 26.69 -5.84 -2.65
C LEU A 64 27.48 -6.97 -3.31
N ARG A 65 27.36 -7.12 -4.63
CA ARG A 65 28.10 -8.12 -5.41
C ARG A 65 29.61 -7.92 -5.29
N GLN A 66 30.10 -6.69 -5.41
CA GLN A 66 31.51 -6.39 -5.22
C GLN A 66 32.01 -6.83 -3.83
N GLY A 67 31.26 -6.54 -2.76
CA GLY A 67 31.63 -6.97 -1.41
C GLY A 67 31.70 -8.50 -1.28
N LEU A 68 30.78 -9.23 -1.92
CA LEU A 68 30.79 -10.70 -1.95
C LEU A 68 31.99 -11.24 -2.72
N ASP A 69 32.26 -10.70 -3.91
CA ASP A 69 33.39 -11.11 -4.73
C ASP A 69 34.72 -10.84 -3.99
N GLU A 70 34.85 -9.72 -3.27
CA GLU A 70 36.01 -9.43 -2.43
C GLU A 70 36.22 -10.46 -1.33
N LEU A 71 35.15 -10.83 -0.61
CA LEU A 71 35.19 -11.84 0.44
C LEU A 71 35.58 -13.22 -0.11
N LEU A 72 35.00 -13.63 -1.24
CA LEU A 72 35.29 -14.90 -1.90
C LEU A 72 36.72 -14.96 -2.47
N ASN A 73 37.29 -13.81 -2.84
CA ASN A 73 38.68 -13.67 -3.27
C ASN A 73 39.67 -13.58 -2.09
N GLY A 74 39.22 -13.82 -0.85
CA GLY A 74 40.08 -13.87 0.33
C GLY A 74 40.46 -12.51 0.91
N LYS A 75 39.76 -11.42 0.55
CA LYS A 75 39.90 -10.14 1.27
C LYS A 75 39.23 -10.22 2.64
N ASP A 76 39.66 -9.35 3.54
CA ASP A 76 39.05 -9.21 4.87
C ASP A 76 37.56 -8.91 4.77
N CYS A 77 36.80 -9.51 5.68
CA CYS A 77 35.37 -9.26 5.76
C CYS A 77 35.12 -7.79 6.12
N ARG A 78 34.32 -7.11 5.30
CA ARG A 78 33.88 -5.74 5.57
C ARG A 78 33.11 -5.67 6.91
N PRO A 79 33.08 -4.51 7.57
CA PRO A 79 32.35 -4.34 8.83
C PRO A 79 30.89 -4.76 8.72
N GLU A 80 30.34 -5.35 9.78
CA GLU A 80 28.92 -5.81 9.83
C GLU A 80 27.95 -4.70 9.41
N ALA A 81 28.18 -3.47 9.88
CA ALA A 81 27.35 -2.31 9.54
C ALA A 81 27.23 -2.07 8.02
N TRP A 82 28.29 -2.31 7.27
CA TRP A 82 28.27 -2.15 5.81
C TRP A 82 27.37 -3.20 5.16
N TRP A 83 27.47 -4.47 5.59
CA TRP A 83 26.62 -5.55 5.10
C TRP A 83 25.15 -5.31 5.44
N VAL A 84 24.89 -4.92 6.68
CA VAL A 84 23.55 -4.58 7.16
C VAL A 84 22.94 -3.47 6.32
N GLU A 85 23.68 -2.40 6.04
CA GLU A 85 23.21 -1.30 5.19
C GLU A 85 22.87 -1.80 3.78
N LYS A 86 23.79 -2.50 3.10
CA LYS A 86 23.59 -2.96 1.71
C LYS A 86 22.46 -3.97 1.56
N LEU A 87 22.33 -4.91 2.50
CA LEU A 87 21.24 -5.88 2.52
C LEU A 87 19.89 -5.21 2.83
N THR A 88 19.88 -4.21 3.72
CA THR A 88 18.65 -3.45 4.02
C THR A 88 18.17 -2.66 2.81
N ASP A 89 19.09 -1.95 2.13
CA ASP A 89 18.76 -1.21 0.90
C ASP A 89 18.20 -2.18 -0.17
N ASP A 90 18.87 -3.30 -0.45
CA ASP A 90 18.43 -4.27 -1.47
C ASP A 90 17.02 -4.82 -1.21
N ARG A 91 16.70 -5.17 0.04
CA ARG A 91 15.34 -5.59 0.45
C ARG A 91 14.33 -4.46 0.29
N ASN A 92 14.67 -3.24 0.69
CA ASN A 92 13.77 -2.09 0.57
C ASN A 92 13.46 -1.76 -0.90
N TYR A 93 14.42 -1.89 -1.82
CA TYR A 93 14.14 -1.74 -3.25
C TYR A 93 13.18 -2.80 -3.79
N SER A 94 13.24 -4.03 -3.26
CA SER A 94 12.26 -5.07 -3.61
C SER A 94 10.84 -4.68 -3.16
N MET A 95 10.70 -4.10 -1.97
CA MET A 95 9.41 -3.58 -1.47
C MET A 95 8.91 -2.38 -2.27
N LEU A 96 9.79 -1.45 -2.66
CA LEU A 96 9.44 -0.31 -3.51
C LEU A 96 9.00 -0.75 -4.92
N LEU A 97 9.66 -1.78 -5.48
CA LEU A 97 9.22 -2.40 -6.71
C LEU A 97 7.82 -3.02 -6.54
N GLN A 98 7.57 -3.72 -5.44
CA GLN A 98 6.23 -4.23 -5.14
C GLN A 98 5.22 -3.08 -5.09
N GLY A 99 5.55 -1.94 -4.50
CA GLY A 99 4.72 -0.72 -4.53
C GLY A 99 4.37 -0.27 -5.96
N LEU A 100 5.38 -0.11 -6.83
CA LEU A 100 5.16 0.30 -8.23
C LEU A 100 4.36 -0.75 -9.04
N LEU A 101 4.59 -2.03 -8.80
CA LEU A 101 3.82 -3.10 -9.44
C LEU A 101 2.38 -3.12 -8.93
N THR A 102 2.17 -2.85 -7.65
CA THR A 102 0.82 -2.71 -7.08
C THR A 102 0.09 -1.52 -7.68
N GLU A 103 0.72 -0.35 -7.78
CA GLU A 103 0.10 0.81 -8.43
C GLU A 103 -0.24 0.55 -9.91
N LYS A 104 0.61 -0.19 -10.62
CA LYS A 104 0.50 -0.33 -12.08
C LYS A 104 -0.28 -1.56 -12.56
N TYR A 105 -0.21 -2.67 -11.83
CA TYR A 105 -0.64 -3.98 -12.34
C TYR A 105 -1.45 -4.81 -11.35
N PHE A 106 -1.27 -4.63 -10.04
CA PHE A 106 -2.04 -5.41 -9.06
C PHE A 106 -3.30 -4.66 -8.62
N GLU A 107 -4.29 -5.41 -8.15
CA GLU A 107 -5.51 -4.82 -7.63
C GLU A 107 -5.25 -4.06 -6.33
N PHE A 108 -5.94 -2.92 -6.20
CA PHE A 108 -6.07 -2.21 -4.93
C PHE A 108 -6.46 -3.19 -3.80
N ILE A 109 -5.59 -3.28 -2.79
CA ILE A 109 -5.82 -4.12 -1.62
C ILE A 109 -6.72 -3.35 -0.67
N VAL A 110 -7.94 -3.86 -0.47
CA VAL A 110 -8.88 -3.29 0.50
C VAL A 110 -8.26 -3.34 1.90
N PRO A 111 -8.03 -2.21 2.58
CA PRO A 111 -7.37 -2.21 3.88
C PRO A 111 -8.19 -2.95 4.94
N GLU A 112 -7.51 -3.39 6.00
CA GLU A 112 -8.15 -4.06 7.13
C GLU A 112 -9.29 -3.19 7.71
N GLY A 113 -10.42 -3.83 8.02
CA GLY A 113 -11.63 -3.15 8.48
C GLY A 113 -12.50 -2.55 7.37
N TRP A 114 -12.04 -2.54 6.11
CA TRP A 114 -12.85 -2.16 4.96
C TRP A 114 -13.36 -3.37 4.20
N VAL A 115 -14.50 -3.16 3.54
CA VAL A 115 -15.16 -4.17 2.73
C VAL A 115 -15.66 -3.53 1.45
N ILE A 116 -15.36 -4.21 0.33
CA ILE A 116 -15.97 -3.95 -0.97
C ILE A 116 -16.82 -5.16 -1.30
N CYS A 117 -18.10 -4.95 -1.54
CA CYS A 117 -19.05 -6.02 -1.83
C CYS A 117 -20.05 -5.61 -2.91
N LEU A 118 -20.52 -6.63 -3.64
CA LEU A 118 -21.68 -6.53 -4.50
C LEU A 118 -22.92 -6.90 -3.69
N TYR A 119 -23.93 -6.04 -3.65
CA TYR A 119 -25.20 -6.40 -2.99
C TYR A 119 -25.99 -7.35 -3.91
N GLY A 120 -26.19 -8.59 -3.44
CA GLY A 120 -26.48 -9.73 -4.30
C GLY A 120 -27.88 -9.80 -4.93
N GLY A 121 -27.90 -10.25 -6.19
CA GLY A 121 -28.80 -11.34 -6.62
C GLY A 121 -30.17 -10.98 -7.19
N ARG A 122 -30.52 -9.70 -7.35
CA ARG A 122 -31.67 -9.27 -8.16
C ARG A 122 -31.16 -8.27 -9.19
N GLY A 123 -31.44 -8.59 -10.46
CA GLY A 123 -30.86 -7.96 -11.64
C GLY A 123 -30.81 -6.43 -11.56
N ASP A 124 -29.78 -5.86 -12.18
CA ASP A 124 -29.59 -4.45 -12.54
C ASP A 124 -29.76 -3.38 -11.44
N ASP A 125 -30.15 -3.73 -10.20
CA ASP A 125 -30.71 -2.78 -9.23
C ASP A 125 -29.79 -2.45 -8.02
N CYS A 126 -28.59 -3.03 -7.89
CA CYS A 126 -27.62 -2.63 -6.85
C CYS A 126 -26.17 -2.81 -7.33
N GLY A 127 -25.36 -1.74 -7.29
CA GLY A 127 -23.94 -1.75 -7.66
C GLY A 127 -23.02 -2.24 -6.54
N TRP A 128 -21.72 -2.02 -6.73
CA TRP A 128 -20.68 -2.24 -5.73
C TRP A 128 -20.74 -1.18 -4.64
N TYR A 129 -20.47 -1.53 -3.39
CA TYR A 129 -20.40 -0.56 -2.28
C TYR A 129 -19.16 -0.78 -1.42
N VAL A 130 -18.81 0.28 -0.68
CA VAL A 130 -17.66 0.34 0.23
C VAL A 130 -18.16 0.59 1.63
N CYS A 131 -17.76 -0.26 2.58
CA CYS A 131 -18.17 -0.17 3.98
C CYS A 131 -16.97 -0.32 4.92
N LYS A 132 -16.95 0.45 6.00
CA LYS A 132 -16.05 0.26 7.14
C LYS A 132 -16.79 -0.55 8.21
N LYS A 133 -16.32 -1.77 8.45
CA LYS A 133 -16.88 -2.67 9.46
C LYS A 133 -16.58 -2.15 10.86
N SER A 134 -17.61 -2.10 11.69
CA SER A 134 -17.45 -2.06 13.15
C SER A 134 -16.88 -3.40 13.64
N LEU A 135 -15.95 -3.36 14.60
CA LEU A 135 -15.32 -4.55 15.21
C LEU A 135 -16.31 -5.43 16.00
N ASP A 136 -17.57 -5.01 16.19
CA ASP A 136 -18.59 -5.77 16.90
C ASP A 136 -19.52 -6.51 15.92
N THR A 137 -19.04 -7.67 15.48
CA THR A 137 -19.70 -8.48 14.45
C THR A 137 -20.76 -9.41 15.06
N SER A 138 -22.02 -9.01 14.95
CA SER A 138 -23.09 -9.99 14.73
C SER A 138 -24.10 -9.41 13.75
N TYR A 139 -24.22 -10.04 12.58
CA TYR A 139 -25.29 -9.83 11.60
C TYR A 139 -25.63 -8.36 11.24
N PHE A 140 -24.99 -7.80 10.19
CA PHE A 140 -25.35 -6.49 9.61
C PHE A 140 -25.71 -5.42 10.67
N GLY A 141 -24.78 -5.22 11.61
CA GLY A 141 -24.95 -4.33 12.75
C GLY A 141 -25.22 -2.89 12.30
N HIS A 142 -25.97 -2.16 13.13
CA HIS A 142 -26.45 -0.81 12.86
C HIS A 142 -25.35 0.26 12.76
N ASP A 143 -24.09 -0.11 12.97
CA ASP A 143 -22.93 0.78 13.10
C ASP A 143 -21.96 0.72 11.91
N ASP A 144 -22.29 -0.04 10.87
CA ASP A 144 -21.54 -0.04 9.62
C ASP A 144 -21.61 1.36 8.96
N MET A 145 -20.45 1.89 8.58
CA MET A 145 -20.34 3.17 7.88
C MET A 145 -20.08 2.94 6.39
N TYR A 146 -20.89 3.57 5.55
CA TYR A 146 -20.80 3.46 4.10
C TYR A 146 -20.13 4.69 3.52
N LEU A 147 -19.16 4.46 2.62
CA LEU A 147 -18.60 5.54 1.83
C LEU A 147 -19.59 5.91 0.74
N ARG A 148 -19.86 7.22 0.62
CA ARG A 148 -20.80 7.77 -0.35
C ARG A 148 -20.07 8.50 -1.48
N LYS A 149 -20.81 8.84 -2.54
CA LYS A 149 -20.28 9.62 -3.69
C LYS A 149 -19.89 11.05 -3.33
N ASP A 150 -20.35 11.55 -2.19
CA ASP A 150 -19.90 12.82 -1.59
C ASP A 150 -18.56 12.67 -0.83
N GLU A 151 -17.94 11.49 -0.93
CA GLU A 151 -16.65 11.16 -0.33
C GLU A 151 -16.66 11.24 1.21
N MET A 152 -17.83 11.09 1.83
CA MET A 152 -17.96 11.03 3.28
C MET A 152 -18.43 9.65 3.76
N LEU A 153 -18.09 9.30 5.00
CA LEU A 153 -18.62 8.13 5.69
C LEU A 153 -19.95 8.46 6.37
N HIS A 154 -20.97 7.67 6.08
CA HIS A 154 -22.31 7.84 6.65
C HIS A 154 -22.73 6.57 7.40
N THR A 155 -23.33 6.74 8.57
CA THR A 155 -23.96 5.63 9.30
C THR A 155 -25.27 5.24 8.63
N ARG A 156 -25.67 3.97 8.77
CA ARG A 156 -26.94 3.46 8.24
C ARG A 156 -28.18 4.24 8.74
N ASN A 157 -28.12 4.84 9.93
CA ASN A 157 -29.22 5.64 10.49
C ASN A 157 -29.38 7.04 9.84
N GLY A 158 -28.46 7.44 8.97
CA GLY A 158 -28.54 8.69 8.18
C GLY A 158 -29.29 8.55 6.86
N THR A 159 -29.65 7.33 6.42
CA THR A 159 -30.76 7.14 5.48
C THR A 159 -32.02 7.12 6.32
N GLY A 160 -32.86 8.14 6.20
CA GLY A 160 -34.08 8.28 6.99
C GLY A 160 -34.80 6.94 7.16
N LYS A 161 -35.12 6.58 8.40
CA LYS A 161 -35.99 5.43 8.69
C LYS A 161 -37.25 5.56 7.83
N GLY A 162 -37.43 4.66 6.86
CA GLY A 162 -38.72 4.43 6.22
C GLY A 162 -38.89 4.91 4.78
N ASP A 163 -37.93 5.62 4.20
CA ASP A 163 -38.09 6.07 2.81
C ASP A 163 -37.36 5.11 1.86
N GLY A 164 -38.15 4.30 1.16
CA GLY A 164 -37.68 3.40 0.11
C GLY A 164 -36.98 4.17 -1.00
N HIS A 165 -35.68 4.40 -0.83
CA HIS A 165 -34.82 4.99 -1.86
C HIS A 165 -34.97 4.18 -3.15
N LYS A 166 -35.36 4.86 -4.22
CA LYS A 166 -35.41 4.29 -5.57
C LYS A 166 -34.00 4.28 -6.16
N PHE A 167 -33.79 3.33 -7.06
CA PHE A 167 -32.54 3.13 -7.79
C PHE A 167 -32.04 4.44 -8.43
N GLY A 168 -30.74 4.73 -8.30
CA GLY A 168 -30.12 5.97 -8.79
C GLY A 168 -30.03 7.13 -7.78
N GLU A 169 -30.77 7.07 -6.67
CA GLU A 169 -30.75 8.08 -5.61
C GLU A 169 -30.01 7.62 -4.33
N ALA A 170 -29.64 6.33 -4.24
CA ALA A 170 -28.90 5.81 -3.11
C ALA A 170 -27.42 6.23 -3.20
N PRO A 171 -26.93 7.10 -2.30
CA PRO A 171 -25.59 7.64 -2.39
C PRO A 171 -24.61 6.60 -1.83
N GLY A 172 -23.72 6.06 -2.67
CA GLY A 172 -22.67 5.11 -2.26
C GLY A 172 -22.62 3.77 -2.99
N TYR A 173 -23.26 3.64 -4.15
CA TYR A 173 -23.07 2.51 -5.06
C TYR A 173 -22.28 2.92 -6.31
N TRP A 174 -21.37 2.06 -6.71
CA TRP A 174 -20.51 2.18 -7.88
C TRP A 174 -20.86 1.15 -8.96
N PRO A 175 -20.78 1.52 -10.25
CA PRO A 175 -21.11 0.60 -11.35
C PRO A 175 -20.22 -0.64 -11.39
N THR A 176 -18.94 -0.50 -11.03
CA THR A 176 -17.96 -1.60 -11.05
C THR A 176 -17.20 -1.72 -9.72
N GLU A 177 -16.57 -2.88 -9.50
CA GLU A 177 -15.69 -3.10 -8.35
C GLU A 177 -14.50 -2.14 -8.39
N ALA A 178 -13.97 -1.87 -9.58
CA ALA A 178 -12.87 -0.94 -9.79
C ALA A 178 -13.23 0.49 -9.39
N ASP A 179 -14.45 0.95 -9.72
CA ASP A 179 -14.94 2.26 -9.33
C ASP A 179 -15.11 2.38 -7.80
N ALA A 180 -15.58 1.31 -7.15
CA ALA A 180 -15.67 1.24 -5.68
C ALA A 180 -14.27 1.26 -5.02
N LYS A 181 -13.31 0.51 -5.58
CA LYS A 181 -11.90 0.50 -5.16
C LYS A 181 -11.27 1.89 -5.29
N ALA A 182 -11.47 2.56 -6.42
CA ALA A 182 -10.95 3.89 -6.67
C ALA A 182 -11.52 4.93 -5.69
N ALA A 183 -12.82 4.86 -5.38
CA ALA A 183 -13.42 5.77 -4.42
C ALA A 183 -12.93 5.54 -2.99
N LEU A 184 -12.74 4.27 -2.58
CA LEU A 184 -12.13 3.95 -1.29
C LEU A 184 -10.69 4.49 -1.22
N GLN A 185 -9.89 4.27 -2.27
CA GLN A 185 -8.53 4.77 -2.34
C GLN A 185 -8.48 6.31 -2.17
N GLN A 186 -9.29 7.04 -2.93
CA GLN A 186 -9.34 8.50 -2.87
C GLN A 186 -9.79 9.02 -1.49
N TYR A 187 -10.73 8.33 -0.84
CA TYR A 187 -11.16 8.66 0.52
C TYR A 187 -10.01 8.51 1.52
N LEU A 188 -9.24 7.43 1.44
CA LEU A 188 -8.13 7.16 2.35
C LEU A 188 -6.99 8.17 2.17
N GLU A 189 -6.63 8.50 0.93
CA GLU A 189 -5.62 9.51 0.62
C GLU A 189 -5.97 10.89 1.23
N LYS A 190 -7.26 11.27 1.20
CA LYS A 190 -7.74 12.53 1.81
C LYS A 190 -7.67 12.53 3.34
N GLN A 191 -7.85 11.39 3.99
CA GLN A 191 -7.75 11.28 5.44
C GLN A 191 -6.30 11.39 5.92
N ASP A 192 -5.34 10.85 5.16
CA ASP A 192 -3.92 10.93 5.49
C ASP A 192 -3.34 12.36 5.35
N VAL A 193 -3.90 13.19 4.46
CA VAL A 193 -3.50 14.61 4.32
C VAL A 193 -4.10 15.51 5.41
N ALA A 194 -5.16 15.06 6.09
CA ALA A 194 -5.88 15.84 7.11
C ALA A 194 -5.41 15.57 8.56
N GLY A 195 -4.51 14.60 8.77
CA GLY A 195 -3.95 14.22 10.07
C GLY A 195 -2.50 14.68 10.25
#